data_AF-A0A942JCR5-F1
#
_entry.id   AF-A0A942JCR5-F1
#
_cell.length_a   1.000
_cell.length_b   1.000
_cell.length_c   1.000
_cell.angle_alpha   90.00
_cell.angle_beta   90.00
_cell.angle_gamma   90.00
#
_symmetry.space_group_name_H-M   'P 1'
#
loop_
_entity.id
_entity.type
_entity.pdbx_description
1 polymer ?
#
loop_
_entity_poly.entity_id
_entity_poly.type
_entity_poly.pdbx_seq_one_letter_code
_entity_poly.pdbx_strand_id
1 'polypeptide(L)'
;MTASSTTLPADTVRRLLSLRDLTDPSTGPHAVQVAVDRIEAALAAATGVAVHRHRPNAVVAVADNYDRLGYPPDAAARDARYSRYLTADLMLRAHTSAAMPLLHERIAGGDLHVGEPDLVLSVAGLTYRRDVVDRQHVGEPHQLDLWRLRRGGSQLTAEDLEEQVATVVTSILPDARWRTEAREHPYTLDGRQVDVAATDGEWVEVGECGRTHPDVLRRAGLDPASASGLAMGLGLDRLVMLAKGLDDIRLLRATDPRITSQMLDLAPYTPVSSMPPVRRDLSLAMDAVPDPELLGDRIRDLLGADATSVESVEVVSCTPVADLPSVARDRLGAADDQVNVLVRVVLRDLDRTLTAEAANSLRDRIYADLHRGTAWHWAAGGPPSAEPA
;
A
#
# COMPACT_ATOMS: atom_id res chain seq x y z
N MET A 1 9.04 -19.60 20.64
CA MET A 1 8.32 -18.31 20.62
C MET A 1 6.95 -18.56 20.04
N THR A 2 5.92 -18.42 20.87
CA THR A 2 4.53 -18.70 20.51
C THR A 2 4.07 -17.72 19.44
N ALA A 3 3.66 -18.24 18.28
CA ALA A 3 3.01 -17.48 17.22
C ALA A 3 1.76 -16.81 17.80
N SER A 4 1.86 -15.51 18.08
CA SER A 4 0.71 -14.66 18.36
C SER A 4 -0.22 -14.76 17.17
N SER A 5 -1.48 -15.12 17.43
CA SER A 5 -2.57 -15.30 16.46
C SER A 5 -2.43 -14.40 15.22
N THR A 6 -1.91 -14.98 14.13
CA THR A 6 -1.54 -14.31 12.87
C THR A 6 -2.74 -13.98 11.97
N THR A 7 -3.94 -14.41 12.34
CA THR A 7 -5.16 -14.25 11.55
C THR A 7 -5.93 -12.99 11.92
N LEU A 8 -6.40 -12.25 10.93
CA LEU A 8 -7.20 -11.05 11.14
C LEU A 8 -8.57 -11.33 11.78
N PRO A 9 -9.05 -10.46 12.69
CA PRO A 9 -10.44 -10.51 13.18
C PRO A 9 -11.46 -10.32 12.04
N ALA A 10 -12.63 -10.97 12.16
CA ALA A 10 -13.66 -10.94 11.11
C ALA A 10 -14.14 -9.51 10.77
N ASP A 11 -14.28 -8.63 11.75
CA ASP A 11 -14.69 -7.24 11.51
C ASP A 11 -13.62 -6.43 10.77
N THR A 12 -12.34 -6.66 11.10
CA THR A 12 -11.21 -6.10 10.34
C THR A 12 -11.24 -6.58 8.88
N VAL A 13 -11.48 -7.86 8.64
CA VAL A 13 -11.59 -8.42 7.27
C VAL A 13 -12.75 -7.78 6.50
N ARG A 14 -13.94 -7.67 7.11
CA ARG A 14 -15.10 -7.02 6.47
C ARG A 14 -14.81 -5.57 6.12
N ARG A 15 -14.21 -4.82 7.05
CA ARG A 15 -13.86 -3.42 6.83
C ARG A 15 -12.87 -3.26 5.67
N LEU A 16 -11.79 -4.05 5.66
CA LEU A 16 -10.79 -4.00 4.60
C LEU A 16 -11.39 -4.35 3.23
N LEU A 17 -12.20 -5.42 3.15
CA LEU A 17 -12.86 -5.81 1.90
C LEU A 17 -13.99 -4.86 1.46
N SER A 18 -14.46 -3.98 2.35
CA SER A 18 -15.46 -2.94 2.02
C SER A 18 -14.84 -1.65 1.50
N LEU A 19 -13.51 -1.52 1.51
CA LEU A 19 -12.84 -0.34 0.98
C LEU A 19 -13.14 -0.17 -0.51
N ARG A 20 -13.44 1.07 -0.92
CA ARG A 20 -13.63 1.42 -2.33
C ARG A 20 -12.34 1.17 -3.10
N ASP A 21 -12.36 0.26 -4.05
CA ASP A 21 -11.26 0.09 -5.01
C ASP A 21 -11.39 1.15 -6.12
N LEU A 22 -10.50 2.14 -6.12
CA LEU A 22 -10.53 3.26 -7.06
C LEU A 22 -10.22 2.83 -8.49
N THR A 23 -9.70 1.63 -8.71
CA THR A 23 -9.53 1.05 -10.05
C THR A 23 -10.83 0.44 -10.59
N ASP A 24 -11.86 0.26 -9.74
CA ASP A 24 -13.11 -0.41 -10.11
C ASP A 24 -14.18 0.58 -10.59
N PRO A 25 -14.53 0.59 -11.88
CA PRO A 25 -15.53 1.51 -12.41
C PRO A 25 -16.94 1.25 -11.83
N SER A 26 -17.22 0.05 -11.30
CA SER A 26 -18.50 -0.24 -10.64
C SER A 26 -18.68 0.54 -9.33
N THR A 27 -17.59 1.05 -8.76
CA THR A 27 -17.59 1.89 -7.54
C THR A 27 -17.57 3.38 -7.85
N GLY A 28 -17.77 3.77 -9.11
CA GLY A 28 -17.79 5.15 -9.58
C GLY A 28 -16.46 5.61 -10.20
N PRO A 29 -16.49 6.69 -11.00
CA PRO A 29 -15.33 7.16 -11.75
C PRO A 29 -14.21 7.67 -10.85
N HIS A 30 -12.96 7.49 -11.30
CA HIS A 30 -11.79 8.00 -10.60
C HIS A 30 -10.57 8.17 -11.53
N ALA A 31 -9.68 9.12 -11.23
CA ALA A 31 -8.44 9.40 -11.96
C ALA A 31 -7.49 8.19 -12.04
N VAL A 32 -7.58 7.29 -11.05
CA VAL A 32 -6.84 6.01 -11.04
C VAL A 32 -7.25 5.13 -12.22
N GLN A 33 -8.54 5.09 -12.59
CA GLN A 33 -9.01 4.36 -13.78
C GLN A 33 -8.42 4.96 -15.05
N VAL A 34 -8.41 6.30 -15.14
CA VAL A 34 -7.82 7.02 -16.28
C VAL A 34 -6.33 6.70 -16.42
N ALA A 35 -5.59 6.59 -15.32
CA ALA A 35 -4.19 6.18 -15.35
C ALA A 35 -4.02 4.75 -15.89
N VAL A 36 -4.81 3.79 -15.41
CA VAL A 36 -4.78 2.40 -15.91
C VAL A 36 -5.11 2.37 -17.40
N ASP A 37 -6.21 3.00 -17.83
CA ASP A 37 -6.64 3.04 -19.23
C ASP A 37 -5.56 3.65 -20.15
N ARG A 38 -4.92 4.73 -19.71
CA ARG A 38 -3.87 5.43 -20.48
C ARG A 38 -2.61 4.58 -20.61
N ILE A 39 -2.20 3.89 -19.55
CA ILE A 39 -1.04 2.96 -19.58
C ILE A 39 -1.32 1.78 -20.52
N GLU A 40 -2.48 1.14 -20.39
CA GLU A 40 -2.84 0.00 -21.24
C GLU A 40 -2.92 0.39 -22.71
N ALA A 41 -3.54 1.53 -23.03
CA ALA A 41 -3.62 2.04 -24.40
C ALA A 41 -2.22 2.36 -24.98
N ALA A 42 -1.34 2.98 -24.18
CA ALA A 42 0.02 3.28 -24.60
C ALA A 42 0.83 2.01 -24.88
N LEU A 43 0.72 0.98 -24.03
CA LEU A 43 1.39 -0.30 -24.24
C LEU A 43 0.87 -1.03 -25.48
N ALA A 44 -0.45 -1.08 -25.67
CA ALA A 44 -1.05 -1.67 -26.86
C ALA A 44 -0.57 -0.97 -28.14
N ALA A 45 -0.51 0.37 -28.13
CA ALA A 45 -0.04 1.16 -29.27
C ALA A 45 1.46 0.98 -29.55
N ALA A 46 2.30 0.97 -28.50
CA ALA A 46 3.75 0.86 -28.64
C ALA A 46 4.19 -0.53 -29.12
N THR A 47 3.52 -1.58 -28.64
CA THR A 47 3.93 -2.97 -28.89
C THR A 47 3.16 -3.65 -30.02
N GLY A 48 1.97 -3.15 -30.37
CA GLY A 48 1.02 -3.85 -31.24
C GLY A 48 0.44 -5.12 -30.62
N VAL A 49 0.61 -5.32 -29.31
CA VAL A 49 0.20 -6.51 -28.57
C VAL A 49 -1.10 -6.25 -27.80
N ALA A 50 -1.96 -7.27 -27.72
CA ALA A 50 -3.20 -7.19 -26.95
C ALA A 50 -2.92 -7.06 -25.45
N VAL A 51 -3.62 -6.12 -24.80
CA VAL A 51 -3.60 -5.92 -23.35
C VAL A 51 -4.91 -6.45 -22.77
N HIS A 52 -4.79 -7.38 -21.82
CA HIS A 52 -5.92 -8.08 -21.22
C HIS A 52 -6.04 -7.73 -19.75
N ARG A 53 -7.07 -6.96 -19.40
CA ARG A 53 -7.38 -6.57 -18.03
C ARG A 53 -8.07 -7.71 -17.28
N HIS A 54 -7.54 -8.05 -16.12
CA HIS A 54 -8.10 -9.03 -15.19
C HIS A 54 -8.35 -8.40 -13.82
N ARG A 55 -9.45 -8.79 -13.17
CA ARG A 55 -9.82 -8.33 -11.82
C ARG A 55 -10.01 -9.53 -10.87
N PRO A 56 -8.92 -10.23 -10.50
CA PRO A 56 -8.99 -11.35 -9.57
C PRO A 56 -9.36 -10.88 -8.15
N ASN A 57 -9.89 -11.80 -7.35
CA ASN A 57 -10.28 -11.53 -5.96
C ASN A 57 -9.09 -11.04 -5.12
N ALA A 58 -9.39 -10.19 -4.12
CA ALA A 58 -8.40 -9.71 -3.15
C ALA A 58 -7.93 -10.80 -2.18
N VAL A 59 -8.79 -11.79 -1.89
CA VAL A 59 -8.44 -12.97 -1.10
C VAL A 59 -7.72 -13.97 -2.01
N VAL A 60 -6.48 -14.30 -1.67
CA VAL A 60 -5.60 -15.16 -2.45
C VAL A 60 -4.98 -16.25 -1.59
N ALA A 61 -4.52 -17.32 -2.22
CA ALA A 61 -3.68 -18.31 -1.57
C ALA A 61 -2.31 -17.69 -1.21
N VAL A 62 -1.80 -18.02 -0.02
CA VAL A 62 -0.44 -17.66 0.40
C VAL A 62 0.60 -18.16 -0.62
N ALA A 63 0.35 -19.33 -1.21
CA ALA A 63 1.20 -19.91 -2.24
C ALA A 63 1.26 -19.06 -3.52
N ASP A 64 0.13 -18.46 -3.95
CA ASP A 64 0.11 -17.60 -5.14
C ASP A 64 0.73 -16.22 -4.85
N ASN A 65 0.53 -15.69 -3.64
CA ASN A 65 1.14 -14.43 -3.24
C ASN A 65 2.66 -14.53 -3.05
N TYR A 66 3.20 -15.69 -2.64
CA TYR A 66 4.62 -15.81 -2.32
C TYR A 66 5.34 -17.01 -2.93
N ASP A 67 4.90 -18.25 -2.63
CA ASP A 67 5.66 -19.46 -2.96
C ASP A 67 5.92 -19.60 -4.47
N ARG A 68 4.86 -19.41 -5.28
CA ARG A 68 4.93 -19.54 -6.74
C ARG A 68 5.67 -18.38 -7.40
N LEU A 69 5.80 -17.27 -6.69
CA LEU A 69 6.63 -16.11 -7.06
C LEU A 69 8.07 -16.21 -6.51
N GLY A 70 8.43 -17.31 -5.85
CA GLY A 70 9.81 -17.60 -5.46
C GLY A 70 10.27 -16.94 -4.16
N TYR A 71 9.38 -16.30 -3.39
CA TYR A 71 9.74 -15.74 -2.10
C TYR A 71 10.22 -16.84 -1.14
N PRO A 72 11.34 -16.67 -0.43
CA PRO A 72 11.78 -17.68 0.52
C PRO A 72 10.83 -17.76 1.73
N PRO A 73 10.73 -18.92 2.43
CA PRO A 73 9.82 -19.10 3.56
C PRO A 73 10.06 -18.14 4.72
N ASP A 74 11.30 -17.67 4.90
CA ASP A 74 11.74 -16.72 5.93
C ASP A 74 11.82 -15.27 5.42
N ALA A 75 11.28 -14.98 4.24
CA ALA A 75 11.25 -13.63 3.70
C ALA A 75 10.55 -12.66 4.67
N ALA A 76 11.17 -11.50 4.91
CA ALA A 76 10.56 -10.44 5.71
C ALA A 76 9.16 -10.07 5.21
N ALA A 77 8.94 -10.05 3.88
CA ALA A 77 7.63 -9.79 3.27
C ALA A 77 6.51 -10.76 3.71
N ARG A 78 6.85 -11.96 4.21
CA ARG A 78 5.88 -12.93 4.75
C ARG A 78 5.57 -12.68 6.22
N ASP A 79 6.34 -11.88 6.93
CA ASP A 79 6.09 -11.60 8.33
C ASP A 79 4.70 -10.96 8.48
N ALA A 80 3.96 -11.39 9.50
CA ALA A 80 2.65 -10.82 9.79
C ALA A 80 2.75 -9.31 10.05
N ARG A 81 3.90 -8.77 10.42
CA ARG A 81 4.13 -7.33 10.52
C ARG A 81 3.82 -6.57 9.23
N TYR A 82 4.02 -7.18 8.07
CA TYR A 82 3.79 -6.54 6.76
C TYR A 82 2.53 -7.08 6.06
N SER A 83 2.11 -8.30 6.41
CA SER A 83 1.14 -9.08 5.62
C SER A 83 -0.10 -9.50 6.41
N ARG A 84 -1.23 -9.54 5.71
CA ARG A 84 -2.57 -9.71 6.30
C ARG A 84 -3.14 -11.10 6.06
N TYR A 85 -2.83 -12.05 6.96
CA TYR A 85 -3.29 -13.43 6.88
C TYR A 85 -4.73 -13.62 7.39
N LEU A 86 -5.49 -14.48 6.71
CA LEU A 86 -6.84 -14.89 7.10
C LEU A 86 -6.83 -16.28 7.73
N THR A 87 -6.02 -17.19 7.17
CA THR A 87 -5.74 -18.53 7.69
C THR A 87 -4.26 -18.86 7.41
N ALA A 88 -3.82 -20.10 7.66
CA ALA A 88 -2.49 -20.54 7.26
C ALA A 88 -2.27 -20.50 5.73
N ASP A 89 -3.33 -20.68 4.95
CA ASP A 89 -3.25 -20.86 3.49
C ASP A 89 -3.88 -19.70 2.69
N LEU A 90 -4.61 -18.79 3.36
CA LEU A 90 -5.31 -17.66 2.74
C LEU A 90 -4.92 -16.33 3.36
N MET A 91 -4.82 -15.30 2.51
CA MET A 91 -4.50 -13.94 2.91
C MET A 91 -5.21 -12.90 2.03
N LEU A 92 -5.21 -11.65 2.46
CA LEU A 92 -5.44 -10.53 1.56
C LEU A 92 -4.15 -10.27 0.78
N ARG A 93 -4.24 -10.12 -0.55
CA ARG A 93 -3.06 -9.97 -1.41
C ARG A 93 -2.18 -8.79 -0.97
N ALA A 94 -0.88 -9.02 -0.82
CA ALA A 94 0.08 -7.97 -0.49
C ALA A 94 0.50 -7.15 -1.72
N HIS A 95 0.37 -7.74 -2.91
CA HIS A 95 0.66 -7.12 -4.21
C HIS A 95 -0.21 -7.72 -5.32
N THR A 96 -0.42 -6.99 -6.41
CA THR A 96 -1.24 -7.47 -7.55
C THR A 96 -0.57 -8.61 -8.33
N SER A 97 0.75 -8.79 -8.22
CA SER A 97 1.47 -9.91 -8.85
C SER A 97 1.02 -11.28 -8.34
N ALA A 98 0.34 -11.35 -7.19
CA ALA A 98 -0.26 -12.57 -6.64
C ALA A 98 -1.26 -13.24 -7.61
N ALA A 99 -1.75 -12.52 -8.62
CA ALA A 99 -2.61 -13.07 -9.66
C ALA A 99 -1.85 -13.85 -10.74
N MET A 100 -0.56 -13.53 -10.95
CA MET A 100 0.22 -14.00 -12.10
C MET A 100 0.42 -15.51 -12.15
N PRO A 101 0.68 -16.21 -11.02
CA PRO A 101 0.83 -17.67 -11.07
C PRO A 101 -0.39 -18.38 -11.65
N LEU A 102 -1.60 -18.01 -11.20
CA LEU A 102 -2.85 -18.60 -11.68
C LEU A 102 -3.16 -18.19 -13.14
N LEU A 103 -2.93 -16.92 -13.51
CA LEU A 103 -3.15 -16.47 -14.88
C LEU A 103 -2.22 -17.18 -15.86
N HIS A 104 -0.93 -17.30 -15.54
CA HIS A 104 0.03 -18.03 -16.35
C HIS A 104 -0.32 -19.51 -16.48
N GLU A 105 -0.74 -20.16 -15.39
CA GLU A 105 -1.16 -21.56 -15.40
C GLU A 105 -2.35 -21.79 -16.32
N ARG A 106 -3.38 -20.93 -16.25
CA ARG A 106 -4.55 -21.01 -17.14
C ARG A 106 -4.20 -20.77 -18.60
N ILE A 107 -3.22 -19.90 -18.88
CA ILE A 107 -2.71 -19.67 -20.24
C ILE A 107 -1.93 -20.88 -20.74
N ALA A 108 -1.10 -21.48 -19.88
CA ALA A 108 -0.32 -22.68 -20.20
C ALA A 108 -1.23 -23.90 -20.46
N GLY A 109 -2.28 -24.05 -19.66
CA GLY A 109 -3.29 -25.11 -19.79
C GLY A 109 -4.24 -24.93 -20.98
N GLY A 110 -4.25 -23.76 -21.62
CA GLY A 110 -5.15 -23.46 -22.74
C GLY A 110 -6.57 -23.06 -22.33
N ASP A 111 -6.78 -22.67 -21.07
CA ASP A 111 -8.06 -22.19 -20.55
C ASP A 111 -8.30 -20.69 -20.82
N LEU A 112 -7.23 -19.96 -21.15
CA LEU A 112 -7.23 -18.50 -21.31
C LEU A 112 -6.28 -18.08 -22.44
N HIS A 113 -6.69 -17.07 -23.22
CA HIS A 113 -5.86 -16.44 -24.28
C HIS A 113 -5.26 -17.46 -25.26
N VAL A 114 -6.12 -18.36 -25.73
CA VAL A 114 -5.75 -19.43 -26.66
C VAL A 114 -5.42 -18.84 -28.02
N GLY A 115 -4.26 -19.22 -28.57
CA GLY A 115 -3.81 -18.71 -29.87
C GLY A 115 -3.18 -17.32 -29.84
N GLU A 116 -2.96 -16.75 -28.65
CA GLU A 116 -2.29 -15.45 -28.47
C GLU A 116 -0.87 -15.69 -27.92
N PRO A 117 0.15 -15.80 -28.79
CA PRO A 117 1.52 -16.11 -28.36
C PRO A 117 2.19 -14.94 -27.64
N ASP A 118 1.83 -13.69 -27.92
CA ASP A 118 2.36 -12.49 -27.26
C ASP A 118 1.18 -11.68 -26.74
N LEU A 119 1.16 -11.37 -25.45
CA LEU A 119 0.09 -10.62 -24.79
C LEU A 119 0.62 -9.87 -23.56
N VAL A 120 -0.12 -8.86 -23.10
CA VAL A 120 0.11 -8.20 -21.81
C VAL A 120 -1.07 -8.50 -20.88
N LEU A 121 -0.78 -8.99 -19.68
CA LEU A 121 -1.73 -9.13 -18.59
C LEU A 121 -1.70 -7.86 -17.75
N SER A 122 -2.87 -7.24 -17.56
CA SER A 122 -3.05 -6.07 -16.69
C SER A 122 -3.90 -6.46 -15.49
N VAL A 123 -3.35 -6.30 -14.28
CA VAL A 123 -4.07 -6.54 -13.02
C VAL A 123 -3.95 -5.31 -12.13
N ALA A 124 -5.04 -4.58 -12.02
CA ALA A 124 -5.15 -3.42 -11.14
C ALA A 124 -6.01 -3.73 -9.92
N GLY A 125 -5.68 -3.13 -8.78
CA GLY A 125 -6.60 -3.02 -7.65
C GLY A 125 -5.92 -2.82 -6.32
N LEU A 126 -6.73 -2.90 -5.26
CA LEU A 126 -6.24 -2.75 -3.89
C LEU A 126 -5.29 -3.86 -3.48
N THR A 127 -4.25 -3.50 -2.74
CA THR A 127 -3.41 -4.45 -2.01
C THR A 127 -3.52 -4.15 -0.52
N TYR A 128 -3.11 -5.09 0.32
CA TYR A 128 -3.38 -5.03 1.75
C TYR A 128 -2.10 -5.37 2.51
N ARG A 129 -1.44 -4.31 2.96
CA ARG A 129 -0.22 -4.37 3.75
C ARG A 129 -0.39 -3.57 5.04
N ARG A 130 0.57 -3.69 5.93
CA ARG A 130 0.76 -2.73 7.01
C ARG A 130 1.85 -1.77 6.58
N ASP A 131 1.66 -0.52 6.94
CA ASP A 131 2.53 0.57 6.54
C ASP A 131 2.38 1.71 7.55
N VAL A 132 3.38 2.59 7.58
CA VAL A 132 3.36 3.78 8.41
C VAL A 132 2.19 4.69 8.04
N VAL A 133 1.80 5.58 8.96
CA VAL A 133 0.75 6.57 8.72
C VAL A 133 1.41 7.91 8.48
N ASP A 134 1.41 8.36 7.24
CA ASP A 134 1.81 9.71 6.85
C ASP A 134 1.11 10.15 5.55
N ARG A 135 1.56 11.27 4.97
CA ARG A 135 0.99 11.86 3.75
C ARG A 135 1.29 11.06 2.47
N GLN A 136 2.21 10.10 2.51
CA GLN A 136 2.71 9.35 1.36
C GLN A 136 2.44 7.84 1.45
N HIS A 137 2.06 7.34 2.63
CA HIS A 137 1.90 5.91 2.92
C HIS A 137 0.51 5.57 3.47
N VAL A 138 0.01 4.41 3.03
CA VAL A 138 -1.30 3.83 3.40
C VAL A 138 -1.18 2.31 3.35
N GLY A 139 -1.89 1.62 4.24
CA GLY A 139 -1.90 0.16 4.29
C GLY A 139 -2.61 -0.50 3.11
N GLU A 140 -3.50 0.23 2.44
CA GLU A 140 -4.30 -0.28 1.32
C GLU A 140 -4.11 0.55 0.02
N PRO A 141 -2.89 0.55 -0.56
CA PRO A 141 -2.62 1.26 -1.78
C PRO A 141 -3.21 0.53 -3.00
N HIS A 142 -3.35 1.25 -4.11
CA HIS A 142 -3.64 0.63 -5.40
C HIS A 142 -2.34 0.29 -6.14
N GLN A 143 -2.29 -0.91 -6.70
CA GLN A 143 -1.22 -1.33 -7.60
C GLN A 143 -1.76 -1.70 -8.99
N LEU A 144 -0.86 -1.66 -9.97
CA LEU A 144 -1.06 -2.18 -11.32
C LEU A 144 0.12 -3.09 -11.69
N ASP A 145 -0.15 -4.37 -11.88
CA ASP A 145 0.79 -5.30 -12.49
C ASP A 145 0.56 -5.40 -14.00
N LEU A 146 1.63 -5.21 -14.77
CA LEU A 146 1.68 -5.31 -16.23
C LEU A 146 2.71 -6.37 -16.59
N TRP A 147 2.23 -7.56 -16.97
CA TRP A 147 3.09 -8.69 -17.30
C TRP A 147 2.95 -9.03 -18.77
N ARG A 148 3.99 -8.73 -19.56
CA ARG A 148 4.05 -9.18 -20.96
C ARG A 148 4.53 -10.63 -20.96
N LEU A 149 3.75 -11.52 -21.59
CA LEU A 149 4.10 -12.92 -21.76
C LEU A 149 4.21 -13.23 -23.25
N ARG A 150 5.36 -13.75 -23.66
CA ARG A 150 5.60 -14.24 -25.02
C ARG A 150 5.94 -15.72 -25.03
N ARG A 151 5.19 -16.50 -25.81
CA ARG A 151 5.31 -17.94 -26.06
C ARG A 151 5.68 -18.15 -27.53
N GLY A 152 6.85 -18.72 -27.78
CA GLY A 152 7.48 -18.83 -29.09
C GLY A 152 8.15 -17.53 -29.53
N GLY A 153 8.86 -17.58 -30.67
CA GLY A 153 9.57 -16.42 -31.23
C GLY A 153 10.83 -16.03 -30.45
N SER A 154 11.26 -14.78 -30.62
CA SER A 154 12.42 -14.23 -29.90
C SER A 154 12.07 -13.92 -28.44
N GLN A 155 12.99 -14.29 -27.55
CA GLN A 155 12.91 -14.01 -26.12
C GLN A 155 12.86 -12.50 -25.88
N LEU A 156 12.06 -12.07 -24.90
CA LEU A 156 12.00 -10.68 -24.43
C LEU A 156 13.32 -10.31 -23.72
N THR A 157 13.82 -9.13 -24.05
CA THR A 157 15.16 -8.66 -23.70
C THR A 157 15.11 -7.53 -22.65
N ALA A 158 16.28 -7.08 -22.21
CA ALA A 158 16.40 -5.90 -21.37
C ALA A 158 16.04 -4.60 -22.11
N GLU A 159 16.13 -4.58 -23.44
CA GLU A 159 15.70 -3.46 -24.27
C GLU A 159 14.16 -3.38 -24.30
N ASP A 160 13.48 -4.52 -24.50
CA ASP A 160 12.01 -4.57 -24.40
C ASP A 160 11.51 -4.11 -23.02
N LEU A 161 12.24 -4.44 -21.95
CA LEU A 161 11.93 -3.97 -20.59
C LEU A 161 12.07 -2.45 -20.45
N GLU A 162 13.17 -1.89 -20.96
CA GLU A 162 13.42 -0.45 -20.93
C GLU A 162 12.36 0.32 -21.72
N GLU A 163 11.98 -0.19 -22.90
CA GLU A 163 10.88 0.36 -23.72
C GLU A 163 9.54 0.31 -22.98
N GLN A 164 9.25 -0.80 -22.28
CA GLN A 164 8.04 -0.92 -21.45
C GLN A 164 8.04 0.12 -20.32
N VAL A 165 9.16 0.30 -19.61
CA VAL A 165 9.30 1.34 -18.57
C VAL A 165 9.07 2.72 -19.16
N ALA A 166 9.77 3.06 -20.24
CA ALA A 166 9.66 4.34 -20.91
C ALA A 166 8.21 4.63 -21.34
N THR A 167 7.54 3.65 -21.95
CA THR A 167 6.15 3.76 -22.39
C THR A 167 5.21 4.02 -21.21
N VAL A 168 5.33 3.26 -20.13
CA VAL A 168 4.50 3.42 -18.94
C VAL A 168 4.69 4.80 -18.31
N VAL A 169 5.94 5.19 -18.04
CA VAL A 169 6.25 6.46 -17.37
C VAL A 169 5.78 7.63 -18.22
N THR A 170 6.17 7.68 -19.50
CA THR A 170 5.81 8.81 -20.39
C THR A 170 4.32 8.85 -20.71
N SER A 171 3.61 7.72 -20.61
CA SER A 171 2.15 7.69 -20.77
C SER A 171 1.45 8.47 -19.66
N ILE A 172 1.99 8.57 -18.44
CA ILE A 172 1.35 9.32 -17.35
C ILE A 172 2.05 10.66 -17.10
N LEU A 173 3.38 10.67 -17.20
CA LEU A 173 4.28 11.76 -16.83
C LEU A 173 5.18 12.10 -18.03
N PRO A 174 4.63 12.69 -19.12
CA PRO A 174 5.35 12.84 -20.39
C PRO A 174 6.61 13.70 -20.30
N ASP A 175 6.62 14.68 -19.40
CA ASP A 175 7.74 15.63 -19.24
C ASP A 175 8.66 15.27 -18.06
N ALA A 176 8.39 14.17 -17.35
CA ALA A 176 9.14 13.82 -16.16
C ALA A 176 10.46 13.12 -16.52
N ARG A 177 11.51 13.45 -15.77
CA ARG A 177 12.73 12.66 -15.78
C ARG A 177 12.50 11.38 -14.98
N TRP A 178 13.00 10.27 -15.48
CA TRP A 178 12.98 9.00 -14.78
C TRP A 178 14.33 8.31 -14.87
N ARG A 179 14.56 7.35 -13.98
CA ARG A 179 15.75 6.51 -13.95
C ARG A 179 15.38 5.12 -13.45
N THR A 180 16.27 4.16 -13.69
CA THR A 180 16.18 2.83 -13.07
C THR A 180 17.40 2.55 -12.21
N GLU A 181 17.18 1.82 -11.12
CA GLU A 181 18.25 1.32 -10.27
C GLU A 181 18.11 -0.20 -10.12
N ALA A 182 19.22 -0.94 -10.16
CA ALA A 182 19.17 -2.39 -9.99
C ALA A 182 18.60 -2.76 -8.60
N ARG A 183 17.73 -3.77 -8.58
CA ARG A 183 17.14 -4.38 -7.38
C ARG A 183 16.94 -5.87 -7.62
N GLU A 184 16.99 -6.65 -6.55
CA GLU A 184 16.72 -8.09 -6.61
C GLU A 184 15.27 -8.35 -6.20
N HIS A 185 14.52 -9.09 -7.03
CA HIS A 185 13.18 -9.55 -6.72
C HIS A 185 13.07 -11.06 -6.90
N PRO A 186 12.29 -11.77 -6.07
CA PRO A 186 12.21 -13.23 -6.15
C PRO A 186 11.65 -13.80 -7.47
N TYR A 187 10.85 -13.00 -8.19
CA TYR A 187 10.15 -13.41 -9.42
C TYR A 187 10.70 -12.75 -10.70
N THR A 188 11.80 -12.00 -10.63
CA THR A 188 12.43 -11.40 -11.82
C THR A 188 13.92 -11.72 -11.92
N LEU A 189 14.44 -11.59 -13.14
CA LEU A 189 15.85 -11.43 -13.46
C LEU A 189 16.08 -9.99 -13.89
N ASP A 190 17.29 -9.48 -13.63
CA ASP A 190 17.68 -8.09 -13.94
C ASP A 190 16.66 -7.08 -13.38
N GLY A 191 16.23 -7.31 -12.13
CA GLY A 191 15.24 -6.49 -11.46
C GLY A 191 15.69 -5.03 -11.35
N ARG A 192 14.73 -4.12 -11.49
CA ARG A 192 14.93 -2.68 -11.47
C ARG A 192 13.84 -2.00 -10.66
N GLN A 193 14.23 -1.04 -9.84
CA GLN A 193 13.35 0.00 -9.32
C GLN A 193 13.21 1.09 -10.38
N VAL A 194 12.02 1.64 -10.54
CA VAL A 194 11.72 2.78 -11.42
C VAL A 194 11.46 4.00 -10.56
N ASP A 195 12.31 5.01 -10.69
CA ASP A 195 12.15 6.30 -10.01
C ASP A 195 11.76 7.40 -10.99
N VAL A 196 10.88 8.29 -10.58
CA VAL A 196 10.51 9.50 -11.32
C VAL A 196 10.82 10.73 -10.47
N ALA A 197 11.38 11.77 -11.09
CA ALA A 197 11.65 13.03 -10.42
C ALA A 197 10.34 13.79 -10.19
N ALA A 198 10.05 14.11 -8.93
CA ALA A 198 8.98 15.03 -8.55
C ALA A 198 9.35 16.49 -8.93
N THR A 199 8.38 17.41 -8.83
CA THR A 199 8.55 18.81 -9.21
C THR A 199 9.61 19.55 -8.38
N ASP A 200 9.83 19.12 -7.14
CA ASP A 200 10.86 19.61 -6.23
C ASP A 200 12.26 19.00 -6.50
N GLY A 201 12.35 18.04 -7.42
CA GLY A 201 13.58 17.35 -7.80
C GLY A 201 13.87 16.08 -7.02
N GLU A 202 13.05 15.72 -6.02
CA GLU A 202 13.19 14.47 -5.27
C GLU A 202 12.86 13.26 -6.16
N TRP A 203 13.59 12.16 -5.97
CA TRP A 203 13.33 10.91 -6.69
C TRP A 203 12.28 10.10 -5.94
N VAL A 204 11.20 9.76 -6.64
CA VAL A 204 10.07 9.02 -6.10
C VAL A 204 9.99 7.68 -6.80
N GLU A 205 10.12 6.60 -6.04
CA GLU A 205 9.90 5.24 -6.53
C GLU A 205 8.43 5.07 -6.95
N VAL A 206 8.18 4.70 -8.21
CA VAL A 206 6.82 4.50 -8.76
C VAL A 206 6.51 3.04 -9.09
N GLY A 207 7.50 2.17 -9.07
CA GLY A 207 7.30 0.75 -9.32
C GLY A 207 8.60 -0.02 -9.48
N GLU A 208 8.44 -1.31 -9.70
CA GLU A 208 9.53 -2.26 -9.87
C GLU A 208 9.26 -3.12 -11.10
N CYS A 209 10.32 -3.53 -11.80
CA CYS A 209 10.19 -4.31 -13.01
C CYS A 209 11.38 -5.26 -13.20
N GLY A 210 11.26 -6.17 -14.16
CA GLY A 210 12.33 -7.10 -14.52
C GLY A 210 11.88 -8.10 -15.57
N ARG A 211 12.80 -8.91 -16.08
CA ARG A 211 12.44 -10.06 -16.92
C ARG A 211 11.86 -11.14 -16.02
N THR A 212 10.76 -11.78 -16.38
CA THR A 212 10.14 -12.82 -15.54
C THR A 212 11.11 -13.96 -15.27
N HIS A 213 11.25 -14.35 -14.00
CA HIS A 213 12.17 -15.42 -13.61
C HIS A 213 11.73 -16.76 -14.23
N PRO A 214 12.66 -17.56 -14.82
CA PRO A 214 12.34 -18.84 -15.45
C PRO A 214 11.57 -19.81 -14.56
N ASP A 215 11.83 -19.80 -13.25
CA ASP A 215 11.13 -20.66 -12.30
C ASP A 215 9.64 -20.30 -12.14
N VAL A 216 9.27 -19.03 -12.30
CA VAL A 216 7.86 -18.60 -12.29
C VAL A 216 7.14 -19.19 -13.49
N LEU A 217 7.76 -19.14 -14.68
CA LEU A 217 7.23 -19.74 -15.90
C LEU A 217 7.10 -21.26 -15.76
N ARG A 218 8.14 -21.94 -15.25
CA ARG A 218 8.14 -23.39 -15.05
C ARG A 218 7.07 -23.84 -14.08
N ARG A 219 6.88 -23.14 -12.95
CA ARG A 219 5.82 -23.43 -11.97
C ARG A 219 4.41 -23.23 -12.54
N ALA A 220 4.27 -22.43 -13.60
CA ALA A 220 3.01 -22.27 -14.34
C ALA A 220 2.85 -23.27 -15.50
N GLY A 221 3.80 -24.18 -15.73
CA GLY A 221 3.74 -25.14 -16.83
C GLY A 221 4.23 -24.60 -18.18
N LEU A 222 4.90 -23.44 -18.20
CA LEU A 222 5.52 -22.87 -19.39
C LEU A 222 7.00 -23.26 -19.47
N ASP A 223 7.47 -23.61 -20.67
CA ASP A 223 8.89 -23.92 -20.92
C ASP A 223 9.71 -22.62 -21.10
N PRO A 224 10.67 -22.30 -20.21
CA PRO A 224 11.46 -21.06 -20.32
C PRO A 224 12.37 -20.99 -21.56
N ALA A 225 12.63 -22.11 -22.25
CA ALA A 225 13.36 -22.08 -23.51
C ALA A 225 12.51 -21.50 -24.66
N SER A 226 11.19 -21.69 -24.59
CA SER A 226 10.24 -21.22 -25.60
C SER A 226 9.32 -20.11 -25.10
N ALA A 227 9.29 -19.80 -23.80
CA ALA A 227 8.51 -18.70 -23.23
C ALA A 227 9.40 -17.73 -22.45
N SER A 228 9.03 -16.45 -22.50
CA SER A 228 9.71 -15.35 -21.79
C SER A 228 8.68 -14.31 -21.36
N GLY A 229 9.04 -13.47 -20.40
CA GLY A 229 8.15 -12.41 -19.95
C GLY A 229 8.86 -11.19 -19.40
N LEU A 230 8.13 -10.09 -19.32
CA LEU A 230 8.47 -8.89 -18.59
C LEU A 230 7.46 -8.75 -17.46
N ALA A 231 7.92 -8.47 -16.26
CA ALA A 231 7.10 -8.19 -15.10
C ALA A 231 7.29 -6.73 -14.70
N MET A 232 6.19 -6.06 -14.36
CA MET A 232 6.22 -4.69 -13.85
C MET A 232 5.06 -4.48 -12.88
N GLY A 233 5.37 -4.09 -11.64
CA GLY A 233 4.39 -3.71 -10.62
C GLY A 233 4.52 -2.22 -10.31
N LEU A 234 3.42 -1.48 -10.44
CA LEU A 234 3.38 -0.02 -10.31
C LEU A 234 2.55 0.40 -9.10
N GLY A 235 3.01 1.41 -8.36
CA GLY A 235 2.21 2.12 -7.38
C GLY A 235 1.29 3.12 -8.06
N LEU A 236 0.03 2.75 -8.30
CA LEU A 236 -0.94 3.60 -9.00
C LEU A 236 -1.22 4.90 -8.26
N ASP A 237 -1.38 4.82 -6.94
CA ASP A 237 -1.65 6.01 -6.11
C ASP A 237 -0.52 7.04 -6.27
N ARG A 238 0.73 6.57 -6.26
CA ARG A 238 1.92 7.42 -6.40
C ARG A 238 2.05 8.03 -7.79
N LEU A 239 1.77 7.27 -8.85
CA LEU A 239 1.74 7.79 -10.21
C LEU A 239 0.67 8.88 -10.38
N VAL A 240 -0.54 8.66 -9.85
CA VAL A 240 -1.62 9.66 -9.90
C VAL A 240 -1.27 10.89 -9.07
N MET A 241 -0.68 10.71 -7.88
CA MET A 241 -0.22 11.82 -7.05
C MET A 241 0.82 12.67 -7.77
N LEU A 242 1.82 12.04 -8.41
CA LEU A 242 2.82 12.76 -9.21
C LEU A 242 2.18 13.50 -10.39
N ALA A 243 1.29 12.85 -11.15
CA ALA A 243 0.63 13.45 -12.31
C ALA A 243 -0.21 14.67 -11.94
N LYS A 244 -0.87 14.61 -10.78
CA LYS A 244 -1.77 15.66 -10.31
C LYS A 244 -1.08 16.65 -9.36
N GLY A 245 0.15 16.41 -8.91
CA GLY A 245 0.83 17.23 -7.91
C GLY A 245 0.15 17.16 -6.52
N LEU A 246 -0.35 15.98 -6.13
CA LEU A 246 -0.93 15.76 -4.81
C LEU A 246 0.17 15.54 -3.77
N ASP A 247 0.06 16.24 -2.65
CA ASP A 247 1.01 16.19 -1.53
C ASP A 247 0.51 15.37 -0.34
N ASP A 248 -0.66 14.74 -0.48
CA ASP A 248 -1.33 13.92 0.52
C ASP A 248 -2.15 12.81 -0.13
N ILE A 249 -1.78 11.56 0.12
CA ILE A 249 -2.42 10.38 -0.47
C ILE A 249 -3.89 10.24 -0.06
N ARG A 250 -4.28 10.80 1.10
CA ARG A 250 -5.66 10.75 1.58
C ARG A 250 -6.61 11.53 0.65
N LEU A 251 -6.11 12.49 -0.13
CA LEU A 251 -6.90 13.24 -1.12
C LEU A 251 -7.51 12.34 -2.19
N LEU A 252 -6.89 11.21 -2.53
CA LEU A 252 -7.44 10.23 -3.48
C LEU A 252 -8.75 9.59 -3.00
N ARG A 253 -9.02 9.63 -1.69
CA ARG A 253 -10.20 9.04 -1.05
C ARG A 253 -11.07 10.07 -0.33
N ALA A 254 -10.79 11.37 -0.51
CA ALA A 254 -11.56 12.42 0.12
C ALA A 254 -13.03 12.37 -0.34
N THR A 255 -13.94 12.83 0.52
CA THR A 255 -15.38 12.87 0.21
C THR A 255 -15.89 14.27 -0.10
N ASP A 256 -15.09 15.31 0.19
CA ASP A 256 -15.38 16.69 -0.19
C ASP A 256 -15.62 16.82 -1.71
N PRO A 257 -16.82 17.30 -2.13
CA PRO A 257 -17.15 17.52 -3.54
C PRO A 257 -16.14 18.38 -4.32
N ARG A 258 -15.47 19.32 -3.66
CA ARG A 258 -14.45 20.21 -4.24
C ARG A 258 -13.17 19.45 -4.59
N ILE A 259 -12.91 18.34 -3.91
CA ILE A 259 -11.78 17.44 -4.16
C ILE A 259 -12.21 16.35 -5.14
N THR A 260 -13.33 15.67 -4.88
CA THR A 260 -13.78 14.53 -5.70
C THR A 260 -14.06 14.92 -7.15
N SER A 261 -14.56 16.13 -7.40
CA SER A 261 -14.76 16.65 -8.77
C SER A 261 -13.47 16.80 -9.57
N GLN A 262 -12.32 16.93 -8.89
CA GLN A 262 -11.00 16.99 -9.51
C GLN A 262 -10.35 15.61 -9.68
N MET A 263 -10.99 14.54 -9.20
CA MET A 263 -10.51 13.15 -9.29
C MET A 263 -11.12 12.39 -10.46
N LEU A 264 -11.52 13.08 -11.54
CA LEU A 264 -12.13 12.47 -12.73
C LEU A 264 -11.18 12.39 -13.92
N ASP A 265 -10.01 13.04 -13.83
CA ASP A 265 -8.96 13.07 -14.84
C ASP A 265 -7.57 13.18 -14.20
N LEU A 266 -6.52 13.28 -15.02
CA LEU A 266 -5.13 13.45 -14.59
C LEU A 266 -4.66 14.92 -14.63
N ALA A 267 -5.57 15.90 -14.72
CA ALA A 267 -5.17 17.31 -14.69
C ALA A 267 -4.57 17.68 -13.32
N PRO A 268 -3.64 18.65 -13.25
CA PRO A 268 -3.07 19.13 -11.99
C PRO A 268 -4.16 19.53 -10.99
N TYR A 269 -3.99 19.09 -9.75
CA TYR A 269 -4.89 19.38 -8.65
C TYR A 269 -4.79 20.84 -8.24
N THR A 270 -5.93 21.48 -8.05
CA THR A 270 -6.03 22.82 -7.47
C THR A 270 -6.35 22.68 -5.97
N PRO A 271 -5.44 23.09 -5.07
CA PRO A 271 -5.65 22.96 -3.64
C PRO A 271 -6.94 23.66 -3.17
N VAL A 272 -7.78 22.91 -2.48
CA VAL A 272 -8.86 23.49 -1.67
C VAL A 272 -8.28 24.01 -0.34
N SER A 273 -8.92 25.00 0.28
CA SER A 273 -8.45 25.56 1.57
C SER A 273 -8.15 24.44 2.57
N SER A 274 -6.88 24.34 2.98
CA SER A 274 -6.45 23.32 3.92
C SER A 274 -6.96 23.65 5.32
N MET A 275 -7.43 22.63 6.03
CA MET A 275 -7.83 22.76 7.43
C MET A 275 -6.58 22.78 8.31
N PRO A 276 -6.52 23.62 9.36
CA PRO A 276 -5.35 23.67 10.23
C PRO A 276 -5.15 22.31 10.92
N PRO A 277 -3.90 21.79 10.95
CA PRO A 277 -3.61 20.54 11.63
C PRO A 277 -3.65 20.74 13.14
N VAL A 278 -4.04 19.69 13.86
CA VAL A 278 -4.03 19.66 15.31
C VAL A 278 -3.03 18.59 15.75
N ARG A 279 -1.94 19.02 16.39
CA ARG A 279 -0.90 18.13 16.91
C ARG A 279 -1.22 17.67 18.33
N ARG A 280 -1.04 16.38 18.60
CA ARG A 280 -1.16 15.78 19.94
C ARG A 280 0.05 14.89 20.21
N ASP A 281 0.79 15.21 21.26
CA ASP A 281 1.88 14.37 21.75
C ASP A 281 1.36 13.55 22.95
N LEU A 282 1.55 12.23 22.91
CA LEU A 282 1.13 11.27 23.90
C LEU A 282 2.36 10.61 24.53
N SER A 283 2.51 10.75 25.85
CA SER A 283 3.50 10.00 26.61
C SER A 283 2.86 8.70 27.09
N LEU A 284 3.31 7.56 26.57
CA LEU A 284 2.70 6.26 26.81
C LEU A 284 3.67 5.34 27.56
N ALA A 285 3.27 4.77 28.69
CA ALA A 285 3.95 3.60 29.24
C ALA A 285 3.55 2.38 28.41
N MET A 286 4.53 1.67 27.86
CA MET A 286 4.34 0.48 27.03
C MET A 286 5.33 -0.60 27.43
N ASP A 287 4.97 -1.87 27.19
CA ASP A 287 5.79 -3.02 27.59
C ASP A 287 7.03 -3.20 26.69
N ALA A 288 7.03 -2.59 25.50
CA ALA A 288 8.17 -2.56 24.58
C ALA A 288 8.07 -1.35 23.64
N VAL A 289 9.18 -1.05 22.94
CA VAL A 289 9.18 -0.09 21.84
C VAL A 289 8.29 -0.62 20.71
N PRO A 290 7.27 0.13 20.27
CA PRO A 290 6.39 -0.33 19.21
C PRO A 290 7.07 -0.26 17.84
N ASP A 291 6.72 -1.21 16.98
CA ASP A 291 6.96 -1.10 15.54
C ASP A 291 6.04 -0.01 14.94
N PRO A 292 6.56 0.97 14.17
CA PRO A 292 5.76 2.07 13.64
C PRO A 292 4.60 1.64 12.73
N GLU A 293 4.75 0.56 11.97
CA GLU A 293 3.72 0.08 11.04
C GLU A 293 2.59 -0.60 11.81
N LEU A 294 2.94 -1.43 12.80
CA LEU A 294 1.96 -2.03 13.71
C LEU A 294 1.22 -0.98 14.54
N LEU A 295 1.92 0.06 15.01
CA LEU A 295 1.33 1.17 15.75
C LEU A 295 0.30 1.92 14.91
N GLY A 296 0.67 2.24 13.66
CA GLY A 296 -0.21 2.90 12.71
C GLY A 296 -1.45 2.08 12.39
N ASP A 297 -1.29 0.79 12.09
CA ASP A 297 -2.40 -0.14 11.83
C ASP A 297 -3.35 -0.21 13.03
N ARG A 298 -2.81 -0.35 14.24
CA ARG A 298 -3.61 -0.39 15.47
C ARG A 298 -4.42 0.88 15.71
N ILE A 299 -3.83 2.05 15.45
CA ILE A 299 -4.54 3.34 15.57
C ILE A 299 -5.67 3.44 14.54
N ARG A 300 -5.43 3.01 13.29
CA ARG A 300 -6.50 3.00 12.26
C ARG A 300 -7.63 2.06 12.65
N ASP A 301 -7.31 0.86 13.12
CA ASP A 301 -8.29 -0.14 13.57
C ASP A 301 -9.15 0.38 14.72
N LEU A 302 -8.52 1.01 15.71
CA LEU A 302 -9.18 1.61 16.87
C LEU A 302 -10.10 2.77 16.49
N LEU A 303 -9.66 3.62 15.55
CA LEU A 303 -10.40 4.82 15.17
C LEU A 303 -11.53 4.53 14.17
N GLY A 304 -11.43 3.45 13.40
CA GLY A 304 -12.44 3.07 12.42
C GLY A 304 -12.63 4.18 11.37
N ALA A 305 -13.86 4.65 11.21
CA ALA A 305 -14.19 5.72 10.26
C ALA A 305 -13.44 7.03 10.54
N ASP A 306 -13.11 7.31 11.80
CA ASP A 306 -12.38 8.53 12.19
C ASP A 306 -10.89 8.47 11.83
N ALA A 307 -10.37 7.31 11.41
CA ALA A 307 -8.97 7.17 11.01
C ALA A 307 -8.59 8.08 9.82
N THR A 308 -9.56 8.51 9.02
CA THR A 308 -9.36 9.48 7.92
C THR A 308 -8.87 10.84 8.41
N SER A 309 -9.16 11.20 9.66
CA SER A 309 -8.64 12.42 10.29
C SER A 309 -7.18 12.31 10.74
N VAL A 310 -6.59 11.11 10.76
CA VAL A 310 -5.18 10.93 11.13
C VAL A 310 -4.33 11.24 9.91
N GLU A 311 -3.52 12.29 10.00
CA GLU A 311 -2.56 12.67 8.97
C GLU A 311 -1.24 11.92 9.12
N SER A 312 -0.74 11.84 10.35
CA SER A 312 0.49 11.10 10.62
C SER A 312 0.58 10.59 12.05
N VAL A 313 1.35 9.52 12.22
CA VAL A 313 1.74 8.96 13.50
C VAL A 313 3.26 8.78 13.52
N GLU A 314 3.92 9.35 14.52
CA GLU A 314 5.37 9.35 14.65
C GLU A 314 5.76 8.91 16.07
N VAL A 315 6.70 7.95 16.18
CA VAL A 315 7.38 7.66 17.45
C VAL A 315 8.53 8.66 17.59
N VAL A 316 8.33 9.69 18.43
CA VAL A 316 9.28 10.81 18.59
C VAL A 316 10.48 10.40 19.43
N SER A 317 10.24 9.65 20.51
CA SER A 317 11.30 9.13 21.37
C SER A 317 10.84 7.93 22.18
N CYS A 318 11.80 7.11 22.60
CA CYS A 318 11.61 6.02 23.55
C CYS A 318 12.61 6.18 24.69
N THR A 319 12.15 6.06 25.93
CA THR A 319 13.00 6.20 27.12
C THR A 319 12.64 5.10 28.11
N PRO A 320 13.59 4.23 28.52
CA PRO A 320 13.35 3.26 29.58
C PRO A 320 12.79 3.95 30.83
N VAL A 321 11.79 3.36 31.49
CA VAL A 321 11.15 3.98 32.65
C VAL A 321 12.14 4.17 33.80
N ALA A 322 13.10 3.25 33.94
CA ALA A 322 14.20 3.37 34.90
C ALA A 322 15.01 4.67 34.76
N ASP A 323 15.11 5.24 33.55
CA ASP A 323 15.84 6.47 33.27
C ASP A 323 14.97 7.73 33.45
N LEU A 324 13.68 7.59 33.75
CA LEU A 324 12.77 8.72 33.93
C LEU A 324 12.87 9.35 35.32
N PRO A 325 12.72 10.69 35.42
CA PRO A 325 12.50 11.37 36.69
C PRO A 325 11.29 10.76 37.43
N SER A 326 11.35 10.66 38.77
CA SER A 326 10.28 10.06 39.59
C SER A 326 8.90 10.68 39.31
N VAL A 327 8.83 12.00 39.17
CA VAL A 327 7.59 12.71 38.83
C VAL A 327 6.98 12.24 37.50
N ALA A 328 7.81 11.90 36.51
CA ALA A 328 7.32 11.39 35.23
C ALA A 328 6.82 9.95 35.37
N ARG A 329 7.50 9.12 36.17
CA ARG A 329 7.08 7.75 36.49
C ARG A 329 5.73 7.73 37.20
N ASP A 330 5.57 8.55 38.23
CA ASP A 330 4.32 8.67 39.01
C ASP A 330 3.17 9.17 38.12
N ARG A 331 3.44 10.13 37.23
CA ARG A 331 2.43 10.64 36.29
C ARG A 331 1.97 9.57 35.31
N LEU A 332 2.88 8.74 34.80
CA LEU A 332 2.54 7.65 33.89
C LEU A 332 1.94 6.44 34.63
N GLY A 333 2.20 6.31 35.94
CA GLY A 333 1.93 5.06 36.64
C GLY A 333 2.68 3.88 36.00
N ALA A 334 3.89 4.12 35.52
CA ALA A 334 4.67 3.14 34.77
C ALA A 334 5.44 2.19 35.69
N ALA A 335 5.54 0.91 35.31
CA ALA A 335 6.41 -0.06 35.97
C ALA A 335 7.87 0.09 35.48
N ASP A 336 8.84 -0.30 36.32
CA ASP A 336 10.27 -0.10 36.04
C ASP A 336 10.78 -0.85 34.79
N ASP A 337 10.10 -1.93 34.39
CA ASP A 337 10.40 -2.74 33.21
C ASP A 337 9.74 -2.20 31.92
N GLN A 338 8.90 -1.17 32.01
CA GLN A 338 8.27 -0.55 30.86
C GLN A 338 9.17 0.50 30.20
N VAL A 339 8.75 0.93 29.01
CA VAL A 339 9.34 2.03 28.26
C VAL A 339 8.31 3.14 28.12
N ASN A 340 8.74 4.39 28.33
CA ASN A 340 7.95 5.54 27.95
C ASN A 340 8.17 5.86 26.46
N VAL A 341 7.09 5.77 25.69
CA VAL A 341 7.07 6.02 24.26
C VAL A 341 6.33 7.33 24.03
N LEU A 342 7.03 8.32 23.48
CA LEU A 342 6.43 9.59 23.07
C LEU A 342 5.92 9.44 21.64
N VAL A 343 4.61 9.36 21.47
CA VAL A 343 3.95 9.27 20.16
C VAL A 343 3.35 10.62 19.80
N ARG A 344 3.65 11.12 18.61
CA ARG A 344 2.99 12.28 18.03
C ARG A 344 1.95 11.83 17.02
N VAL A 345 0.74 12.35 17.18
CA VAL A 345 -0.35 12.19 16.23
C VAL A 345 -0.70 13.57 15.68
N VAL A 346 -0.64 13.69 14.36
CA VAL A 346 -1.13 14.88 13.64
C VAL A 346 -2.53 14.56 13.13
N LEU A 347 -3.50 15.35 13.55
CA LEU A 347 -4.90 15.21 13.16
C LEU A 347 -5.26 16.34 12.19
N ARG A 348 -5.70 15.98 10.99
CA ARG A 348 -6.24 16.90 9.99
C ARG A 348 -7.30 16.16 9.17
N ASP A 349 -8.54 16.54 9.39
CA ASP A 349 -9.69 16.09 8.60
C ASP A 349 -9.70 16.88 7.26
N LEU A 350 -9.94 16.17 6.16
CA LEU A 350 -9.93 16.75 4.81
C LEU A 350 -11.24 17.45 4.46
N ASP A 351 -12.34 17.08 5.13
CA ASP A 351 -13.70 17.51 4.79
C ASP A 351 -14.20 18.60 5.76
N ARG A 352 -13.64 18.72 6.97
CA ARG A 352 -14.04 19.71 7.99
C ARG A 352 -12.89 20.20 8.88
N THR A 353 -13.09 21.35 9.53
CA THR A 353 -12.19 21.80 10.61
C THR A 353 -12.39 20.96 11.86
N LEU A 354 -11.32 20.36 12.38
CA LEU A 354 -11.35 19.67 13.67
C LEU A 354 -11.36 20.68 14.83
N THR A 355 -12.36 20.57 15.71
CA THR A 355 -12.37 21.32 16.96
C THR A 355 -11.32 20.75 17.94
N ALA A 356 -10.89 21.58 18.89
CA ALA A 356 -9.97 21.11 19.94
C ALA A 356 -10.55 19.94 20.75
N GLU A 357 -11.85 19.97 21.00
CA GLU A 357 -12.60 18.91 21.69
C GLU A 357 -12.61 17.59 20.89
N ALA A 358 -12.93 17.64 19.59
CA ALA A 358 -12.91 16.46 18.73
C ALA A 358 -11.50 15.85 18.64
N ALA A 359 -10.47 16.69 18.46
CA ALA A 359 -9.09 16.24 18.45
C ALA A 359 -8.65 15.63 19.80
N ASN A 360 -9.13 16.17 20.92
CA ASN A 360 -8.87 15.61 22.24
C ASN A 360 -9.56 14.26 22.44
N SER A 361 -10.79 14.11 21.95
CA SER A 361 -11.52 12.83 21.98
C SER A 361 -10.78 11.73 21.20
N LEU A 362 -10.32 12.03 19.97
CA LEU A 362 -9.52 11.08 19.18
C LEU A 362 -8.21 10.72 19.88
N ARG A 363 -7.50 11.73 20.42
CA ARG A 363 -6.29 11.51 21.21
C ARG A 363 -6.55 10.61 22.41
N ASP A 364 -7.64 10.83 23.15
CA ASP A 364 -7.95 10.10 24.37
C ASP A 364 -8.35 8.66 24.09
N ARG A 365 -9.02 8.38 22.96
CA ARG A 365 -9.24 7.02 22.46
C ARG A 365 -7.92 6.30 22.20
N ILE A 366 -7.01 6.93 21.45
CA ILE A 366 -5.66 6.38 21.19
C ILE A 366 -4.91 6.13 22.50
N TYR A 367 -4.94 7.10 23.41
CA TYR A 367 -4.27 7.00 24.72
C TYR A 367 -4.82 5.84 25.55
N ALA A 368 -6.15 5.70 25.63
CA ALA A 368 -6.81 4.64 26.38
C ALA A 368 -6.42 3.24 25.87
N ASP A 369 -6.33 3.08 24.55
CA ASP A 369 -5.98 1.79 23.94
C ASP A 369 -4.50 1.44 24.08
N LEU A 370 -3.59 2.42 23.94
CA LEU A 370 -2.14 2.15 23.89
C LEU A 370 -1.45 2.19 25.26
N HIS A 371 -1.91 3.02 26.19
CA HIS A 371 -1.25 3.20 27.48
C HIS A 371 -1.40 1.96 28.37
N ARG A 372 -0.30 1.53 29.01
CA ARG A 372 -0.23 0.37 29.91
C ARG A 372 0.18 0.72 31.35
N GLY A 373 0.29 2.00 31.66
CA GLY A 373 0.52 2.46 33.02
C GLY A 373 -0.77 2.48 33.84
N THR A 374 -0.64 2.71 35.15
CA THR A 374 -1.76 2.70 36.10
C THR A 374 -2.35 4.08 36.38
N ALA A 375 -1.86 5.13 35.70
CA ALA A 375 -2.36 6.50 35.86
C ALA A 375 -2.71 7.08 34.48
N TRP A 376 -3.92 7.65 34.36
CA TRP A 376 -4.44 8.18 33.10
C TRP A 376 -4.63 9.69 33.14
N HIS A 377 -4.29 10.35 32.03
CA HIS A 377 -4.49 11.78 31.82
C HIS A 377 -5.34 12.01 30.57
N TRP A 378 -6.55 12.56 30.78
CA TRP A 378 -7.54 12.80 29.73
C TRP A 378 -7.53 14.25 29.28
N ALA A 379 -7.44 14.48 27.98
CA ALA A 379 -7.49 15.82 27.39
C ALA A 379 -8.93 16.35 27.26
N ALA A 380 -9.93 15.46 27.23
CA ALA A 380 -11.36 15.79 27.13
C ALA A 380 -12.07 15.89 28.51
N GLY A 381 -11.34 15.87 29.63
CA GLY A 381 -11.91 16.04 30.97
C GLY A 381 -12.47 14.77 31.62
N GLY A 382 -12.40 13.62 30.96
CA GLY A 382 -12.79 12.31 31.49
C GLY A 382 -12.40 11.18 30.54
N PRO A 383 -12.48 9.90 30.98
CA PRO A 383 -12.21 8.77 30.10
C PRO A 383 -13.16 8.77 28.89
N PRO A 384 -12.72 8.30 27.73
CA PRO A 384 -13.58 8.21 26.55
C PRO A 384 -14.79 7.33 26.88
N SER A 385 -15.98 7.78 26.45
CA SER A 385 -17.22 7.03 26.62
C SER A 385 -17.09 5.67 25.92
N ALA A 386 -17.42 4.60 26.63
CA ALA A 386 -17.57 3.27 26.06
C ALA A 386 -18.86 3.23 25.23
N GLU A 387 -18.91 3.93 24.10
CA GLU A 387 -19.93 3.66 23.10
C GLU A 387 -19.50 2.48 22.24
N PRO A 388 -20.37 1.49 22.00
CA PRO A 388 -20.08 0.39 21.11
C PRO A 388 -19.98 0.92 19.67
N ALA A 389 -18.98 0.43 18.94
CA ALA A 389 -18.78 0.69 17.51
C ALA A 389 -19.93 0.15 16.65
#